data_AF-A0A3D8I7A8-F1
#
_entry.id   AF-A0A3D8I7A8-F1
#
_cell.length_a   1.000
_cell.length_b   1.000
_cell.length_c   1.000
_cell.angle_alpha   90.00
_cell.angle_beta   90.00
_cell.angle_gamma   90.00
#
_symmetry.space_group_name_H-M   'P 1'
#
loop_
_entity.id
_entity.type
_entity.pdbx_description
1 polymer ?
#
loop_
_entity_poly.entity_id
_entity_poly.type
_entity_poly.pdbx_seq_one_letter_code
_entity_poly.pdbx_strand_id
1 'polypeptide(L)'
;MKKRGGSKHTIQNLKFPCIFALKAYKIQSISQRLKALSLKCCNLKAYRIQSILFLFIPINQIRKLINGVMEYTEFVKITPIHKRIYNPLVIFFQNQFTSLVEEQTFAWQQLLLKQWLDYIPMNPNDSRWSFCFNEVELFFNVSCPHHKIFRNRNLGDIAFVINPRENFDYVASGGKKQGIHIREIIRDRVKKYNNNYLPKDLGFFGFKGQL
;
A
#
# COMPACT_ATOMS: atom_id res chain seq x y z
N MET A 1 46.53 23.71 -10.28
CA MET A 1 45.11 23.81 -10.72
C MET A 1 44.53 22.40 -10.76
N LYS A 2 43.59 22.02 -9.86
CA LYS A 2 42.13 21.84 -10.11
C LYS A 2 41.85 21.14 -11.47
N LYS A 3 41.13 20.01 -11.58
CA LYS A 3 39.90 19.58 -10.87
C LYS A 3 39.73 18.06 -10.81
N ARG A 4 39.00 17.67 -9.75
CA ARG A 4 38.30 16.40 -9.51
C ARG A 4 37.20 16.12 -10.55
N GLY A 5 36.93 14.84 -10.78
CA GLY A 5 35.69 14.30 -11.35
C GLY A 5 35.85 12.78 -11.44
N GLY A 6 35.45 11.99 -10.46
CA GLY A 6 34.07 11.80 -10.03
C GLY A 6 33.62 10.45 -10.59
N SER A 7 33.95 9.38 -9.87
CA SER A 7 33.57 7.99 -10.18
C SER A 7 32.07 7.92 -10.44
N LYS A 8 31.69 7.55 -11.67
CA LYS A 8 30.33 7.12 -11.99
C LYS A 8 30.12 5.77 -11.30
N HIS A 9 29.60 5.79 -10.08
CA HIS A 9 29.03 4.60 -9.49
C HIS A 9 27.73 4.28 -10.23
N THR A 10 27.87 3.41 -11.23
CA THR A 10 26.79 2.66 -11.85
C THR A 10 26.09 1.89 -10.74
N ILE A 11 24.83 2.24 -10.44
CA ILE A 11 23.98 1.44 -9.57
C ILE A 11 23.75 0.13 -10.32
N GLN A 12 24.57 -0.86 -9.98
CA GLN A 12 24.42 -2.23 -10.47
C GLN A 12 23.05 -2.74 -10.05
N ASN A 13 22.31 -3.21 -11.05
CA ASN A 13 21.15 -4.08 -11.00
C ASN A 13 20.85 -4.73 -9.63
N LEU A 14 19.99 -4.09 -8.84
CA LEU A 14 19.14 -4.83 -7.91
C LEU A 14 18.06 -5.50 -8.78
N LYS A 15 18.33 -6.73 -9.22
CA LYS A 15 17.35 -7.62 -9.83
C LYS A 15 16.24 -7.88 -8.81
N PHE A 16 15.17 -7.09 -8.86
CA PHE A 16 13.92 -7.41 -8.18
C PHE A 16 13.37 -8.69 -8.82
N PRO A 17 13.14 -9.79 -8.07
CA PRO A 17 12.81 -11.08 -8.64
C PRO A 17 11.35 -11.10 -9.06
N CYS A 18 11.07 -10.53 -10.22
CA CYS A 18 9.83 -10.79 -10.92
C CYS A 18 9.93 -12.14 -11.67
N ILE A 19 9.75 -13.25 -10.94
CA ILE A 19 9.64 -14.59 -11.52
C ILE A 19 8.42 -14.63 -12.47
N PHE A 20 8.62 -15.31 -13.60
CA PHE A 20 7.91 -15.22 -14.86
C PHE A 20 6.43 -15.66 -14.90
N ALA A 21 5.78 -15.21 -15.98
CA ALA A 21 4.84 -15.96 -16.83
C ALA A 21 3.55 -16.56 -16.25
N LEU A 22 2.68 -15.68 -15.74
CA LEU A 22 1.21 -15.75 -15.94
C LEU A 22 0.71 -14.39 -16.51
N LYS A 23 1.63 -13.73 -17.22
CA LYS A 23 1.81 -12.28 -17.34
C LYS A 23 1.10 -11.61 -18.53
N ALA A 24 0.45 -12.30 -19.45
CA ALA A 24 -0.20 -11.60 -20.57
C ALA A 24 -1.70 -11.31 -20.29
N TYR A 25 -2.45 -12.33 -19.85
CA TYR A 25 -3.91 -12.25 -19.69
C TYR A 25 -4.34 -11.47 -18.43
N LYS A 26 -3.67 -11.74 -17.28
CA LYS A 26 -3.93 -11.01 -16.04
C LYS A 26 -3.41 -9.56 -16.08
N ILE A 27 -2.36 -9.24 -16.83
CA ILE A 27 -1.83 -7.87 -16.90
C ILE A 27 -2.77 -6.93 -17.65
N GLN A 28 -3.50 -7.38 -18.67
CA GLN A 28 -4.50 -6.53 -19.32
C GLN A 28 -5.69 -6.24 -18.40
N SER A 29 -6.22 -7.25 -17.69
CA SER A 29 -7.31 -7.05 -16.73
C SER A 29 -6.85 -6.25 -15.51
N ILE A 30 -5.64 -6.50 -15.01
CA ILE A 30 -5.00 -5.70 -13.95
C ILE A 30 -4.71 -4.28 -14.43
N SER A 31 -4.32 -4.05 -15.68
CA SER A 31 -4.10 -2.71 -16.23
C SER A 31 -5.42 -1.93 -16.35
N GLN A 32 -6.52 -2.58 -16.77
CA GLN A 32 -7.86 -1.98 -16.76
C GLN A 32 -8.33 -1.68 -15.33
N ARG A 33 -8.13 -2.62 -14.39
CA ARG A 33 -8.41 -2.44 -12.96
C ARG A 33 -7.54 -1.33 -12.36
N LEU A 34 -6.26 -1.26 -12.70
CA LEU A 34 -5.30 -0.22 -12.29
C LEU A 34 -5.59 1.12 -12.92
N LYS A 35 -6.14 1.20 -14.14
CA LYS A 35 -6.67 2.46 -14.69
C LYS A 35 -7.79 2.98 -13.79
N ALA A 36 -8.73 2.12 -13.38
CA ALA A 36 -9.78 2.47 -12.42
C ALA A 36 -9.20 2.84 -11.03
N LEU A 37 -8.13 2.16 -10.60
CA LEU A 37 -7.42 2.32 -9.32
C LEU A 37 -6.56 3.59 -9.23
N SER A 38 -5.88 3.91 -10.33
CA SER A 38 -4.97 5.05 -10.46
C SER A 38 -5.72 6.35 -10.31
N LEU A 39 -7.00 6.39 -10.68
CA LEU A 39 -7.79 7.58 -10.50
C LEU A 39 -8.05 7.89 -9.01
N LYS A 40 -8.00 6.90 -8.08
CA LYS A 40 -8.75 7.04 -6.79
C LYS A 40 -8.21 6.34 -5.53
N CYS A 41 -7.37 5.29 -5.59
CA CYS A 41 -6.87 4.58 -4.37
C CYS A 41 -5.34 4.41 -4.32
N CYS A 42 -4.71 4.21 -5.47
CA CYS A 42 -3.26 4.35 -5.64
C CYS A 42 -2.98 5.74 -6.20
N ASN A 43 -1.78 6.27 -5.94
CA ASN A 43 -1.38 7.58 -6.45
C ASN A 43 -1.46 7.58 -8.00
N LEU A 44 -2.35 8.37 -8.61
CA LEU A 44 -2.51 8.49 -10.07
C LEU A 44 -1.17 8.74 -10.77
N LYS A 45 -0.30 9.48 -10.09
CA LYS A 45 1.05 9.77 -10.57
C LYS A 45 1.92 8.52 -10.59
N ALA A 46 1.81 7.63 -9.59
CA ALA A 46 2.53 6.35 -9.57
C ALA A 46 2.16 5.44 -10.74
N TYR A 47 0.87 5.38 -11.10
CA TYR A 47 0.45 4.64 -12.29
C TYR A 47 1.01 5.26 -13.57
N ARG A 48 0.89 6.59 -13.72
CA ARG A 48 1.36 7.31 -14.92
C ARG A 48 2.85 7.16 -15.16
N ILE A 49 3.65 7.14 -14.10
CA ILE A 49 5.11 6.96 -14.19
C ILE A 49 5.54 5.48 -14.08
N GLN A 50 4.59 4.54 -14.04
CA GLN A 50 4.82 3.09 -13.99
C GLN A 50 5.69 2.62 -12.82
N SER A 51 5.55 3.24 -11.65
CA SER A 51 6.39 3.00 -10.47
C SER A 51 5.78 2.03 -9.44
N ILE A 52 4.59 1.49 -9.71
CA ILE A 52 3.92 0.54 -8.82
C ILE A 52 4.66 -0.81 -8.84
N LEU A 53 4.97 -1.34 -7.65
CA LEU A 53 5.57 -2.66 -7.49
C LEU A 53 4.48 -3.71 -7.31
N PHE A 54 4.67 -4.89 -7.89
CA PHE A 54 3.67 -5.97 -7.84
C PHE A 54 4.24 -7.26 -7.29
N LEU A 55 3.45 -7.93 -6.47
CA LEU A 55 3.73 -9.27 -5.97
C LEU A 55 2.48 -10.14 -6.12
N PHE A 56 2.66 -11.39 -6.56
CA PHE A 56 1.58 -12.35 -6.73
C PHE A 56 1.84 -13.55 -5.82
N ILE A 57 0.89 -13.83 -4.94
CA ILE A 57 1.00 -14.89 -3.93
C ILE A 57 0.03 -16.02 -4.31
N PRO A 58 0.55 -17.20 -4.70
CA PRO A 58 -0.29 -18.38 -4.86
C PRO A 58 -0.83 -18.87 -3.52
N ILE A 59 -1.85 -19.74 -3.56
CA ILE A 59 -2.45 -20.35 -2.38
C ILE A 59 -1.36 -21.02 -1.52
N ASN A 60 -1.44 -20.84 -0.19
CA ASN A 60 -0.54 -21.42 0.81
C ASN A 60 0.96 -21.05 0.69
N GLN A 61 1.31 -19.95 0.00
CA GLN A 61 2.72 -19.51 -0.15
C GLN A 61 3.10 -18.34 0.76
N ILE A 62 2.88 -18.49 2.07
CA ILE A 62 3.11 -17.43 3.07
C ILE A 62 4.55 -16.90 3.07
N ARG A 63 5.54 -17.78 2.81
CA ARG A 63 6.96 -17.38 2.72
C ARG A 63 7.21 -16.36 1.61
N LYS A 64 6.47 -16.42 0.49
CA LYS A 64 6.57 -15.42 -0.57
C LYS A 64 6.04 -14.06 -0.14
N LEU A 65 4.99 -14.04 0.69
CA LEU A 65 4.47 -12.80 1.27
C LEU A 65 5.53 -12.17 2.17
N ILE A 66 6.08 -12.94 3.11
CA ILE A 66 7.11 -12.49 4.05
C ILE A 66 8.34 -11.96 3.29
N ASN A 67 8.88 -12.74 2.34
CA ASN A 67 10.06 -12.33 1.57
C ASN A 67 9.79 -11.09 0.72
N GLY A 68 8.63 -11.00 0.07
CA GLY A 68 8.30 -9.85 -0.76
C GLY A 68 8.09 -8.57 0.05
N VAL A 69 7.47 -8.66 1.23
CA VAL A 69 7.36 -7.52 2.15
C VAL A 69 8.74 -7.16 2.72
N MET A 70 9.58 -8.15 3.04
CA MET A 70 10.95 -7.92 3.46
C MET A 70 11.74 -7.12 2.41
N GLU A 71 11.80 -7.60 1.18
CA GLU A 71 12.48 -6.92 0.06
C GLU A 71 11.95 -5.49 -0.15
N TYR A 72 10.64 -5.29 -0.01
CA TYR A 72 10.04 -3.96 -0.11
C TYR A 72 10.45 -3.04 1.03
N THR A 73 10.47 -3.53 2.27
CA THR A 73 10.91 -2.74 3.43
C THR A 73 12.41 -2.42 3.36
N GLU A 74 13.24 -3.32 2.84
CA GLU A 74 14.66 -3.03 2.56
C GLU A 74 14.82 -1.94 1.50
N PHE A 75 14.06 -2.02 0.40
CA PHE A 75 13.99 -0.95 -0.60
C PHE A 75 13.60 0.40 0.02
N VAL A 76 12.64 0.40 0.95
CA VAL A 76 12.17 1.58 1.68
C VAL A 76 13.28 2.19 2.55
N LYS A 77 14.02 1.38 3.31
CA LYS A 77 15.12 1.82 4.17
C LYS A 77 16.26 2.49 3.38
N ILE A 78 16.63 1.94 2.22
CA ILE A 78 17.78 2.43 1.44
C ILE A 78 17.42 3.54 0.45
N THR A 79 16.14 3.72 0.12
CA THR A 79 15.71 4.68 -0.90
C THR A 79 15.19 5.96 -0.25
N PRO A 80 15.72 7.16 -0.59
CA PRO A 80 15.20 8.42 -0.07
C PRO A 80 13.73 8.65 -0.40
N ILE A 81 12.94 9.18 0.54
CA ILE A 81 11.48 9.37 0.44
C ILE A 81 11.07 9.98 -0.92
N HIS A 82 11.68 11.10 -1.32
CA HIS A 82 11.34 11.81 -2.57
C HIS A 82 11.52 10.96 -3.85
N LYS A 83 12.31 9.88 -3.81
CA LYS A 83 12.47 8.93 -4.93
C LYS A 83 11.50 7.75 -4.89
N ARG A 84 10.87 7.48 -3.74
CA ARG A 84 9.97 6.33 -3.53
C ARG A 84 8.52 6.65 -3.19
N ILE A 85 8.16 7.94 -3.08
CA ILE A 85 6.78 8.37 -2.77
C ILE A 85 5.73 7.82 -3.75
N TYR A 86 6.15 7.37 -4.94
CA TYR A 86 5.28 6.80 -5.96
C TYR A 86 5.45 5.28 -6.13
N ASN A 87 6.13 4.59 -5.21
CA ASN A 87 6.37 3.15 -5.29
C ASN A 87 5.58 2.38 -4.22
N PRO A 88 4.23 2.32 -4.29
CA PRO A 88 3.49 1.40 -3.45
C PRO A 88 3.78 -0.04 -3.87
N LEU A 89 3.74 -0.96 -2.92
CA LEU A 89 3.71 -2.39 -3.20
C LEU A 89 2.25 -2.86 -3.26
N VAL A 90 1.87 -3.50 -4.36
CA VAL A 90 0.56 -4.12 -4.53
C VAL A 90 0.72 -5.63 -4.57
N ILE A 91 0.15 -6.31 -3.57
CA ILE A 91 0.17 -7.76 -3.45
C ILE A 91 -1.19 -8.31 -3.83
N PHE A 92 -1.24 -9.26 -4.76
CA PHE A 92 -2.45 -10.00 -5.12
C PHE A 92 -2.37 -11.44 -4.61
N PHE A 93 -3.48 -11.93 -4.06
CA PHE A 93 -3.59 -13.28 -3.52
C PHE A 93 -4.48 -14.15 -4.41
N GLN A 94 -3.91 -15.26 -4.89
CA GLN A 94 -4.73 -16.33 -5.46
C GLN A 94 -5.57 -16.94 -4.35
N ASN A 95 -6.87 -17.08 -4.62
CA ASN A 95 -7.84 -17.57 -3.67
C ASN A 95 -9.02 -18.23 -4.41
N GLN A 96 -9.89 -18.90 -3.65
CA GLN A 96 -11.11 -19.55 -4.15
C GLN A 96 -12.31 -19.23 -3.24
N PHE A 97 -12.24 -18.12 -2.49
CA PHE A 97 -13.29 -17.75 -1.56
C PHE A 97 -14.54 -17.31 -2.29
N THR A 98 -15.69 -17.55 -1.67
CA THR A 98 -17.01 -17.32 -2.26
C THR A 98 -17.81 -16.25 -1.51
N SER A 99 -17.27 -15.76 -0.40
CA SER A 99 -17.91 -14.76 0.44
C SER A 99 -16.94 -13.70 0.94
N LEU A 100 -17.46 -12.51 1.26
CA LEU A 100 -16.69 -11.41 1.82
C LEU A 100 -16.08 -11.76 3.19
N VAL A 101 -16.78 -12.57 3.99
CA VAL A 101 -16.32 -12.97 5.33
C VAL A 101 -15.07 -13.82 5.24
N GLU A 102 -15.05 -14.81 4.35
CA GLU A 102 -13.86 -15.64 4.08
C GLU A 102 -12.68 -14.79 3.62
N GLU A 103 -12.91 -13.85 2.70
CA GLU A 103 -11.88 -12.95 2.17
C GLU A 103 -11.28 -12.04 3.25
N GLN A 104 -12.13 -11.45 4.08
CA GLN A 104 -11.71 -10.57 5.18
C GLN A 104 -10.98 -11.36 6.26
N THR A 105 -11.45 -12.57 6.58
CA THR A 105 -10.81 -13.46 7.56
C THR A 105 -9.42 -13.84 7.08
N PHE A 106 -9.30 -14.27 5.81
CA PHE A 106 -8.02 -14.58 5.20
C PHE A 106 -7.07 -13.37 5.21
N ALA A 107 -7.55 -12.20 4.75
CA ALA A 107 -6.76 -10.98 4.72
C ALA A 107 -6.26 -10.57 6.12
N TRP A 108 -7.13 -10.67 7.12
CA TRP A 108 -6.77 -10.39 8.51
C TRP A 108 -5.67 -11.32 9.01
N GLN A 109 -5.76 -12.63 8.74
CA GLN A 109 -4.71 -13.58 9.09
C GLN A 109 -3.37 -13.25 8.45
N GLN A 110 -3.35 -12.73 7.21
CA GLN A 110 -2.10 -12.33 6.56
C GLN A 110 -1.50 -11.06 7.17
N LEU A 111 -2.33 -10.15 7.69
CA LEU A 111 -1.86 -8.93 8.37
C LEU A 111 -1.24 -9.22 9.75
N LEU A 112 -1.61 -10.34 10.37
CA LEU A 112 -1.07 -10.78 11.67
C LEU A 112 0.33 -11.43 11.55
N LEU A 113 0.94 -11.43 10.37
CA LEU A 113 2.34 -11.82 10.20
C LEU A 113 3.25 -10.92 11.05
N LYS A 114 3.82 -11.49 12.12
CA LYS A 114 4.59 -10.78 13.15
C LYS A 114 5.85 -10.11 12.61
N GLN A 115 6.04 -8.85 13.02
CA GLN A 115 7.28 -8.28 13.58
C GLN A 115 6.95 -6.89 14.16
N TRP A 116 6.35 -6.85 15.34
CA TRP A 116 6.09 -5.59 16.04
C TRP A 116 7.34 -5.19 16.82
N LEU A 117 7.77 -3.94 16.65
CA LEU A 117 8.80 -3.35 17.50
C LEU A 117 8.20 -2.86 18.81
N ASP A 118 8.99 -2.90 19.89
CA ASP A 118 8.54 -2.59 21.25
C ASP A 118 7.98 -1.16 21.41
N TYR A 119 8.35 -0.23 20.53
CA TYR A 119 7.88 1.16 20.59
C TYR A 119 6.49 1.39 19.95
N ILE A 120 5.97 0.44 19.18
CA ILE A 120 4.63 0.54 18.60
C ILE A 120 3.62 0.10 19.67
N PRO A 121 2.63 0.94 20.03
CA PRO A 121 1.62 0.56 21.01
C PRO A 121 0.90 -0.72 20.61
N MET A 122 0.50 -1.55 21.58
CA MET A 122 -0.36 -2.70 21.31
C MET A 122 -1.83 -2.31 21.09
N ASN A 123 -2.25 -1.17 21.64
CA ASN A 123 -3.62 -0.68 21.53
C ASN A 123 -3.87 -0.09 20.13
N PRO A 124 -4.76 -0.68 19.30
CA PRO A 124 -5.07 -0.16 17.97
C PRO A 124 -5.72 1.21 17.97
N ASN A 125 -6.21 1.69 19.12
CA ASN A 125 -6.76 3.04 19.28
C ASN A 125 -5.71 4.09 19.65
N ASP A 126 -4.46 3.71 19.91
CA ASP A 126 -3.38 4.68 20.10
C ASP A 126 -3.02 5.33 18.75
N SER A 127 -2.94 6.66 18.72
CA SER A 127 -2.51 7.46 17.57
C SER A 127 -1.19 7.02 16.91
N ARG A 128 -0.30 6.42 17.70
CA ARG A 128 1.02 5.92 17.27
C ARG A 128 0.96 4.47 16.78
N TRP A 129 -0.16 3.78 16.97
CA TRP A 129 -0.33 2.43 16.46
C TRP A 129 -0.18 2.42 14.94
N SER A 130 0.52 1.42 14.43
CA SER A 130 0.68 1.15 13.00
C SER A 130 1.01 -0.31 12.81
N PHE A 131 0.70 -0.86 11.64
CA PHE A 131 1.41 -2.06 11.21
C PHE A 131 2.88 -1.70 11.06
N CYS A 132 3.76 -2.51 11.65
CA CYS A 132 5.20 -2.38 11.53
C CYS A 132 5.75 -3.74 11.12
N PHE A 133 6.69 -3.72 10.18
CA PHE A 133 7.39 -4.89 9.71
C PHE A 133 8.80 -4.47 9.31
N ASN A 134 9.82 -5.20 9.77
CA ASN A 134 11.20 -4.85 9.51
C ASN A 134 11.52 -3.37 9.83
N GLU A 135 11.04 -2.87 10.97
CA GLU A 135 11.27 -1.48 11.38
C GLU A 135 10.69 -0.40 10.45
N VAL A 136 9.81 -0.79 9.53
CA VAL A 136 9.07 0.13 8.66
C VAL A 136 7.61 0.12 9.07
N GLU A 137 7.08 1.28 9.42
CA GLU A 137 5.64 1.48 9.59
C GLU A 137 4.94 1.49 8.22
N LEU A 138 3.90 0.67 8.08
CA LEU A 138 3.20 0.41 6.84
C LEU A 138 1.70 0.71 6.96
N PHE A 139 1.14 1.36 5.96
CA PHE A 139 -0.30 1.44 5.75
C PHE A 139 -0.74 0.38 4.75
N PHE A 140 -1.79 -0.35 5.13
CA PHE A 140 -2.44 -1.34 4.29
C PHE A 140 -3.82 -0.84 3.86
N ASN A 141 -4.05 -0.82 2.55
CA ASN A 141 -5.39 -0.81 2.00
C ASN A 141 -5.72 -2.21 1.47
N VAL A 142 -6.58 -2.92 2.21
CA VAL A 142 -7.07 -4.24 1.86
C VAL A 142 -8.27 -4.11 0.93
N SER A 143 -8.26 -4.89 -0.14
CA SER A 143 -9.38 -5.03 -1.07
C SER A 143 -9.83 -6.47 -1.15
N CYS A 144 -11.14 -6.68 -1.28
CA CYS A 144 -11.80 -7.98 -1.36
C CYS A 144 -12.85 -7.98 -2.49
N PRO A 145 -12.91 -9.00 -3.37
CA PRO A 145 -13.79 -8.98 -4.54
C PRO A 145 -15.28 -9.02 -4.20
N HIS A 146 -15.69 -9.62 -3.08
CA HIS A 146 -17.08 -9.61 -2.64
C HIS A 146 -17.46 -8.33 -1.88
N HIS A 147 -16.55 -7.36 -1.75
CA HIS A 147 -16.84 -6.08 -1.11
C HIS A 147 -17.65 -5.17 -2.03
N LYS A 148 -18.98 -5.11 -1.84
CA LYS A 148 -19.90 -4.35 -2.72
C LYS A 148 -20.21 -2.93 -2.25
N ILE A 149 -20.21 -2.68 -0.94
CA ILE A 149 -20.55 -1.37 -0.34
C ILE A 149 -19.44 -0.35 -0.60
N PHE A 150 -18.23 -0.64 -0.12
CA PHE A 150 -17.06 0.19 -0.37
C PHE A 150 -16.36 -0.25 -1.65
N ARG A 151 -16.74 0.38 -2.77
CA ARG A 151 -16.14 0.11 -4.09
C ARG A 151 -14.63 0.34 -4.07
N ASN A 152 -14.13 1.29 -3.26
CA ASN A 152 -12.69 1.55 -3.11
C ASN A 152 -11.92 0.44 -2.38
N ARG A 153 -12.63 -0.55 -1.82
CA ARG A 153 -12.11 -1.76 -1.18
C ARG A 153 -12.32 -2.99 -2.06
N ASN A 154 -12.48 -2.81 -3.37
CA ASN A 154 -12.70 -3.90 -4.31
C ASN A 154 -11.86 -3.67 -5.57
N LEU A 155 -10.84 -4.51 -5.74
CA LEU A 155 -9.97 -4.51 -6.93
C LEU A 155 -10.24 -5.73 -7.83
N GLY A 156 -11.35 -6.42 -7.58
CA GLY A 156 -11.76 -7.66 -8.23
C GLY A 156 -10.95 -8.90 -7.83
N ASP A 157 -10.02 -8.76 -6.88
CA ASP A 157 -9.22 -9.83 -6.26
C ASP A 157 -8.90 -9.42 -4.82
N ILE A 158 -8.51 -10.38 -3.97
CA ILE A 158 -7.93 -10.02 -2.67
C ILE A 158 -6.58 -9.38 -2.94
N ALA A 159 -6.43 -8.13 -2.50
CA ALA A 159 -5.23 -7.36 -2.76
C ALA A 159 -4.86 -6.44 -1.59
N PHE A 160 -3.57 -6.34 -1.32
CA PHE A 160 -3.00 -5.37 -0.39
C PHE A 160 -2.31 -4.28 -1.18
N VAL A 161 -2.72 -3.03 -0.98
CA VAL A 161 -1.95 -1.86 -1.41
C VAL A 161 -1.20 -1.32 -0.20
N ILE A 162 0.12 -1.44 -0.24
CA ILE A 162 1.02 -1.18 0.89
C ILE A 162 1.84 0.07 0.58
N ASN A 163 1.92 0.97 1.55
CA ASN A 163 2.71 2.19 1.48
C ASN A 163 3.38 2.45 2.85
N PRO A 164 4.64 2.94 2.88
CA PRO A 164 5.26 3.40 4.12
C PRO A 164 4.49 4.56 4.73
N ARG A 165 4.35 4.57 6.07
CA ARG A 165 3.69 5.66 6.80
C ARG A 165 4.33 7.01 6.53
N GLU A 166 5.66 7.06 6.57
CA GLU A 166 6.43 8.26 6.30
C GLU A 166 6.15 8.88 4.92
N ASN A 167 5.76 8.08 3.91
CA ASN A 167 5.39 8.62 2.59
C ASN A 167 4.12 9.46 2.70
N PHE A 168 3.15 9.04 3.51
CA PHE A 168 1.94 9.82 3.76
C PHE A 168 2.22 11.06 4.61
N ASP A 169 3.07 10.94 5.63
CA ASP A 169 3.42 12.09 6.46
C ASP A 169 4.20 13.15 5.67
N TYR A 170 5.00 12.73 4.69
CA TYR A 170 5.68 13.63 3.76
C TYR A 170 4.71 14.39 2.84
N VAL A 171 3.66 13.72 2.32
CA VAL A 171 2.73 14.31 1.34
C VAL A 171 1.53 15.02 1.99
N ALA A 172 1.06 14.50 3.13
CA ALA A 172 -0.21 14.85 3.74
C ALA A 172 -0.08 15.01 5.27
N SER A 173 0.93 15.74 5.75
CA SER A 173 1.11 15.97 7.18
C SER A 173 -0.10 16.69 7.80
N GLY A 174 -0.61 16.16 8.92
CA GLY A 174 -1.79 16.71 9.59
C GLY A 174 -1.60 18.12 10.17
N GLY A 175 -0.35 18.53 10.44
CA GLY A 175 -0.02 19.85 10.97
C GLY A 175 0.12 20.96 9.92
N LYS A 176 0.04 20.65 8.61
CA LYS A 176 0.16 21.65 7.54
C LYS A 176 -1.18 21.82 6.84
N LYS A 177 -1.58 23.07 6.56
CA LYS A 177 -2.80 23.41 5.80
C LYS A 177 -2.92 22.61 4.49
N GLN A 178 -1.81 22.46 3.77
CA GLN A 178 -1.75 21.68 2.54
C GLN A 178 -2.04 20.18 2.76
N GLY A 179 -1.53 19.60 3.86
CA GLY A 179 -1.77 18.19 4.17
C GLY A 179 -3.20 17.91 4.63
N ILE A 180 -3.81 18.83 5.38
CA ILE A 180 -5.24 18.79 5.71
C ILE A 180 -6.08 18.81 4.43
N HIS A 181 -5.81 19.77 3.55
CA HIS A 181 -6.53 19.89 2.28
C HIS A 181 -6.41 18.64 1.39
N ILE A 182 -5.21 18.04 1.32
CA ILE A 182 -5.01 16.78 0.60
C ILE A 182 -5.87 15.66 1.20
N ARG A 183 -5.97 15.57 2.53
CA ARG A 183 -6.82 14.57 3.21
C ARG A 183 -8.30 14.79 2.90
N GLU A 184 -8.78 16.04 2.92
CA GLU A 184 -10.16 16.38 2.54
C GLU A 184 -10.47 15.97 1.09
N ILE A 185 -9.58 16.30 0.15
CA ILE A 185 -9.72 15.89 -1.26
C ILE A 185 -9.81 14.37 -1.39
N ILE A 186 -8.98 13.63 -0.66
CA ILE A 186 -9.00 12.16 -0.67
C ILE A 186 -10.36 11.65 -0.15
N ARG A 187 -10.87 12.21 0.95
CA ARG A 187 -12.15 11.82 1.53
C ARG A 187 -13.31 12.07 0.58
N ASP A 188 -13.36 13.23 -0.05
CA ASP A 188 -14.40 13.57 -1.02
C ASP A 188 -14.40 12.64 -2.23
N ARG A 189 -13.19 12.26 -2.70
CA ARG A 189 -13.06 11.27 -3.78
C ARG A 189 -13.56 9.89 -3.36
N VAL A 190 -13.22 9.45 -2.15
CA VAL A 190 -13.70 8.17 -1.59
C VAL A 190 -15.22 8.18 -1.47
N LYS A 191 -15.81 9.25 -0.93
CA LYS A 191 -17.27 9.44 -0.82
C LYS A 191 -17.95 9.30 -2.18
N LYS A 192 -17.50 10.08 -3.16
CA LYS A 192 -18.06 10.06 -4.52
C LYS A 192 -17.94 8.67 -5.16
N TYR A 193 -16.83 7.97 -4.92
CA TYR A 193 -16.60 6.65 -5.50
C TYR A 193 -17.46 5.55 -4.86
N ASN A 194 -17.71 5.66 -3.57
CA ASN A 194 -18.56 4.73 -2.83
C ASN A 194 -20.05 5.12 -2.90
N ASN A 195 -20.49 5.73 -4.02
CA ASN A 195 -21.87 6.18 -4.24
C ASN A 195 -22.41 7.06 -3.09
N ASN A 196 -21.64 8.07 -2.70
CA ASN A 196 -21.91 9.00 -1.60
C ASN A 196 -21.88 8.41 -0.19
N TYR A 197 -21.50 7.14 -0.04
CA TYR A 197 -21.34 6.50 1.26
C TYR A 197 -19.92 6.71 1.81
N LEU A 198 -19.83 7.20 3.05
CA LEU A 198 -18.60 7.27 3.84
C LEU A 198 -18.83 6.47 5.14
N PRO A 199 -17.92 5.53 5.50
CA PRO A 199 -17.97 4.92 6.82
C PRO A 199 -17.83 5.98 7.92
N LYS A 200 -18.60 5.82 9.00
CA LYS A 200 -18.55 6.71 10.17
C LYS A 200 -17.15 6.72 10.82
N ASP A 201 -16.46 5.58 10.76
CA ASP A 201 -15.16 5.36 11.39
C ASP A 201 -13.97 5.86 10.57
N LEU A 202 -14.20 6.51 9.42
CA LEU A 202 -13.16 7.32 8.78
C LEU A 202 -12.94 8.60 9.61
N GLY A 203 -12.52 8.51 10.87
CA GLY A 203 -12.07 9.67 11.64
C GLY A 203 -10.70 10.16 11.16
N PHE A 204 -10.20 11.26 11.73
CA PHE A 204 -8.76 11.56 11.68
C PHE A 204 -8.05 10.67 12.69
N PHE A 205 -7.60 9.49 12.25
CA PHE A 205 -6.82 8.59 13.11
C PHE A 205 -5.62 9.34 13.69
N GLY A 206 -5.55 9.42 15.01
CA GLY A 206 -4.46 10.06 15.76
C GLY A 206 -4.60 11.55 16.06
N PHE A 207 -5.76 12.18 15.81
CA PHE A 207 -6.06 13.49 16.43
C PHE A 207 -6.64 13.27 17.83
N LYS A 208 -6.07 13.93 18.85
CA LYS A 208 -6.71 14.04 20.16
C LYS A 208 -8.02 14.82 19.97
N GLY A 209 -9.16 14.17 20.17
CA GLY A 209 -10.45 14.86 20.37
C GLY A 209 -11.67 14.39 19.59
N GLN A 210 -11.78 13.15 19.10
CA GLN A 210 -13.09 12.66 18.62
C GLN A 210 -13.37 11.20 19.06
N LEU A 211 -14.50 11.07 19.78
CA LEU A 211 -15.36 9.89 19.93
C LEU A 211 -16.11 9.63 18.60
#